data_AF-A0A7J4KDA9-F1
#
_entry.id   AF-A0A7J4KDA9-F1
#
_cell.length_a   1.000
_cell.length_b   1.000
_cell.length_c   1.000
_cell.angle_alpha   90.00
_cell.angle_beta   90.00
_cell.angle_gamma   90.00
#
_symmetry.space_group_name_H-M   'P 1'
#
loop_
_entity.id
_entity.type
_entity.pdbx_description
1 polymer ?
#
loop_
_entity_poly.entity_id
_entity_poly.type
_entity_poly.pdbx_seq_one_letter_code
_entity_poly.pdbx_strand_id
1 'polypeptide(L)'
;MQVALSGLDRATADAADALGTTGLSGPGAETVLRRPVAADPSVLTVITFDLDGVVRAAEPEEAKVLLGQRLGDQAVLQAIATRQPLLSDLFPLAQGGDAVVIIHPVVRGDGAATGMVSTAFIPFDLLAPIAADASRKTPCTFMVIQTDGRILYDPDPEEVGRETLDDALYKEFPEILAIARQAAGNRTGYGTYSFYSTGLGKIINKETFWTTIGLHETEWRVMVIGEV
;
A
#
# COMPACT_ATOMS: atom_id res chain seq x y z
N MET A 1 4.58 6.94 9.57
CA MET A 1 3.86 6.30 8.46
C MET A 1 4.22 6.94 7.12
N GLN A 2 3.93 8.23 6.87
CA GLN A 2 4.33 8.91 5.61
C GLN A 2 5.82 8.72 5.25
N VAL A 3 6.72 8.87 6.22
CA VAL A 3 8.18 8.69 5.99
C VAL A 3 8.53 7.30 5.48
N ALA A 4 7.85 6.25 5.98
CA ALA A 4 8.08 4.88 5.55
C ALA A 4 7.57 4.66 4.11
N LEU A 5 6.36 5.15 3.83
CA LEU A 5 5.76 5.10 2.49
C LEU A 5 6.65 5.84 1.45
N SER A 6 7.09 7.07 1.78
CA SER A 6 8.06 7.83 0.96
C SER A 6 9.47 7.20 0.92
N GLY A 7 9.78 6.25 1.81
CA GLY A 7 11.00 5.45 1.76
C GLY A 7 10.94 4.40 0.66
N LEU A 8 9.84 3.63 0.61
CA LEU A 8 9.61 2.65 -0.45
C LEU A 8 9.51 3.30 -1.83
N ASP A 9 8.87 4.47 -1.92
CA ASP A 9 8.77 5.22 -3.17
C ASP A 9 10.15 5.59 -3.72
N ARG A 10 11.00 6.15 -2.86
CA ARG A 10 12.36 6.53 -3.22
C ARG A 10 13.20 5.32 -3.62
N ALA A 11 13.10 4.23 -2.87
CA ALA A 11 13.80 2.99 -3.22
C ALA A 11 13.38 2.45 -4.59
N THR A 12 12.10 2.60 -4.94
CA THR A 12 11.57 2.21 -6.26
C THR A 12 12.03 3.16 -7.36
N ALA A 13 12.06 4.48 -7.10
CA ALA A 13 12.60 5.48 -8.03
C ALA A 13 14.11 5.26 -8.29
N ASP A 14 14.90 5.04 -7.24
CA ASP A 14 16.33 4.76 -7.33
C ASP A 14 16.60 3.48 -8.15
N ALA A 15 15.73 2.47 -8.00
CA ALA A 15 15.78 1.26 -8.83
C ALA A 15 15.45 1.57 -10.30
N ALA A 16 14.44 2.41 -10.56
CA ALA A 16 14.08 2.82 -11.92
C ALA A 16 15.24 3.53 -12.63
N ASP A 17 15.92 4.44 -11.94
CA ASP A 17 17.09 5.17 -12.45
C ASP A 17 18.25 4.22 -12.77
N ALA A 18 18.55 3.26 -11.89
CA ALA A 18 19.59 2.27 -12.12
C ALA A 18 19.26 1.35 -13.32
N LEU A 19 17.99 0.96 -13.45
CA LEU A 19 17.49 0.16 -14.58
C LEU A 19 17.58 0.90 -15.93
N GLY A 20 17.57 2.23 -15.93
CA GLY A 20 17.84 3.04 -17.12
C GLY A 20 19.21 2.77 -17.75
N THR A 21 20.15 2.24 -16.95
CA THR A 21 21.49 1.83 -17.41
C THR A 21 21.59 0.32 -17.63
N THR A 22 21.09 -0.51 -16.69
CA THR A 22 21.25 -1.96 -16.76
C THR A 22 20.29 -2.63 -17.74
N GLY A 23 19.20 -1.95 -18.10
CA GLY A 23 18.06 -2.53 -18.79
C GLY A 23 17.14 -3.30 -17.84
N LEU A 24 16.03 -3.80 -18.39
CA LEU A 24 14.94 -4.43 -17.63
C LEU A 24 15.18 -5.90 -17.28
N SER A 25 16.19 -6.57 -17.84
CA SER A 25 16.37 -8.01 -17.69
C SER A 25 17.83 -8.40 -17.45
N GLY A 26 18.02 -9.65 -17.02
CA GLY A 26 19.32 -10.25 -16.78
C GLY A 26 19.93 -9.88 -15.42
N PRO A 27 21.17 -10.35 -15.15
CA PRO A 27 21.76 -10.29 -13.81
C PRO A 27 21.94 -8.87 -13.25
N GLY A 28 22.15 -7.89 -14.13
CA GLY A 28 22.27 -6.48 -13.74
C GLY A 28 20.95 -5.93 -13.18
N ALA A 29 19.84 -6.19 -13.88
CA ALA A 29 18.51 -5.82 -13.43
C ALA A 29 18.16 -6.51 -12.11
N GLU A 30 18.33 -7.83 -12.02
CA GLU A 30 18.09 -8.60 -10.79
C GLU A 30 18.88 -8.04 -9.59
N THR A 31 20.14 -7.64 -9.79
CA THR A 31 20.95 -7.02 -8.72
C THR A 31 20.37 -5.69 -8.24
N VAL A 32 19.75 -4.92 -9.12
CA VAL A 32 19.03 -3.69 -8.75
C VAL A 32 17.77 -4.03 -7.95
N LEU A 33 16.97 -5.00 -8.42
CA LEU A 33 15.70 -5.39 -7.79
C LEU A 33 15.88 -5.99 -6.39
N ARG A 34 17.01 -6.64 -6.09
CA ARG A 34 17.30 -7.16 -4.74
C ARG A 34 17.45 -6.07 -3.68
N ARG A 35 17.76 -4.83 -4.07
CA ARG A 35 18.01 -3.77 -3.08
C ARG A 35 16.73 -3.36 -2.35
N PRO A 36 15.60 -3.02 -3.02
CA PRO A 36 14.38 -2.70 -2.29
C PRO A 36 13.81 -3.91 -1.53
N VAL A 37 13.92 -5.13 -2.07
CA VAL A 37 13.53 -6.36 -1.35
C VAL A 37 14.28 -6.51 -0.03
N ALA A 38 15.59 -6.27 -0.01
CA ALA A 38 16.39 -6.38 1.20
C ALA A 38 16.27 -5.16 2.15
N ALA A 39 15.74 -4.04 1.66
CA ALA A 39 15.69 -2.79 2.40
C ALA A 39 14.54 -2.73 3.41
N ASP A 40 13.42 -3.39 3.12
CA ASP A 40 12.24 -3.35 3.97
C ASP A 40 11.49 -4.69 3.95
N PRO A 41 11.20 -5.30 5.12
CA PRO A 41 10.56 -6.60 5.21
C PRO A 41 9.10 -6.62 4.70
N SER A 42 8.47 -5.45 4.53
CA SER A 42 7.13 -5.37 3.93
C SER A 42 7.14 -5.61 2.41
N VAL A 43 8.29 -5.51 1.76
CA VAL A 43 8.41 -5.72 0.30
C VAL A 43 8.33 -7.20 -0.02
N LEU A 44 7.29 -7.57 -0.76
CA LEU A 44 7.07 -8.94 -1.23
C LEU A 44 7.91 -9.24 -2.46
N THR A 45 7.80 -8.38 -3.47
CA THR A 45 8.44 -8.59 -4.77
C THR A 45 8.77 -7.27 -5.42
N VAL A 46 9.87 -7.25 -6.17
CA VAL A 46 10.18 -6.16 -7.10
C VAL A 46 10.33 -6.78 -8.49
N ILE A 47 9.62 -6.25 -9.46
CA ILE A 47 9.61 -6.74 -10.84
C ILE A 47 9.89 -5.61 -11.82
N THR A 48 10.40 -5.97 -12.99
CA THR A 48 10.34 -5.10 -14.17
C THR A 48 9.35 -5.65 -15.17
N PHE A 49 8.72 -4.78 -15.92
CA PHE A 49 7.92 -5.15 -17.09
C PHE A 49 8.09 -4.14 -18.21
N ASP A 50 7.94 -4.59 -19.45
CA ASP A 50 8.04 -3.72 -20.61
C ASP A 50 6.73 -2.95 -20.88
N LEU A 51 6.72 -2.15 -21.95
CA LEU A 51 5.53 -1.36 -22.33
C LEU A 51 4.36 -2.21 -22.86
N ASP A 52 4.56 -3.51 -23.04
CA ASP A 52 3.50 -4.47 -23.30
C ASP A 52 2.93 -5.06 -21.99
N GLY A 53 3.51 -4.73 -20.82
CA GLY A 53 3.14 -5.30 -19.54
C GLY A 53 3.70 -6.70 -19.32
N VAL A 54 4.70 -7.12 -20.09
CA VAL A 54 5.35 -8.44 -19.96
C VAL A 54 6.50 -8.36 -18.96
N VAL A 55 6.49 -9.21 -17.95
CA VAL A 55 7.52 -9.23 -16.89
C VAL A 55 8.87 -9.69 -17.45
N ARG A 56 9.92 -8.92 -17.16
CA ARG A 56 11.29 -9.10 -17.71
C ARG A 56 12.34 -9.50 -16.67
N ALA A 57 12.15 -9.14 -15.42
CA ALA A 57 12.93 -9.58 -14.26
C ALA A 57 12.04 -9.55 -13.01
N ALA A 58 12.37 -10.38 -12.02
CA ALA A 58 11.63 -10.48 -10.77
C ALA A 58 12.56 -10.93 -9.64
N GLU A 59 12.39 -10.32 -8.47
CA GLU A 59 13.03 -10.70 -7.21
C GLU A 59 11.99 -10.64 -6.08
N PRO A 60 12.10 -11.49 -5.04
CA PRO A 60 13.07 -12.57 -4.86
C PRO A 60 12.84 -13.76 -5.81
N GLU A 61 13.61 -14.85 -5.67
CA GLU A 61 13.59 -16.02 -6.57
C GLU A 61 12.17 -16.59 -6.77
N GLU A 62 11.35 -16.60 -5.72
CA GLU A 62 9.96 -17.07 -5.74
C GLU A 62 9.09 -16.25 -6.71
N ALA A 63 9.41 -14.97 -6.92
CA ALA A 63 8.70 -14.09 -7.84
C ALA A 63 9.01 -14.41 -9.32
N LYS A 64 10.05 -15.21 -9.61
CA LYS A 64 10.41 -15.56 -11.00
C LYS A 64 9.36 -16.40 -11.71
N VAL A 65 8.38 -16.95 -11.00
CA VAL A 65 7.17 -17.53 -11.60
C VAL A 65 6.47 -16.54 -12.55
N LEU A 66 6.60 -15.23 -12.32
CA LEU A 66 5.99 -14.16 -13.12
C LEU A 66 6.71 -13.91 -14.46
N LEU A 67 7.94 -14.40 -14.66
CA LEU A 67 8.72 -14.08 -15.85
C LEU A 67 8.00 -14.48 -17.15
N GLY A 68 7.91 -13.54 -18.09
CA GLY A 68 7.24 -13.75 -19.38
C GLY A 68 5.71 -13.69 -19.32
N GLN A 69 5.11 -13.56 -18.14
CA GLN A 69 3.68 -13.31 -18.00
C GLN A 69 3.34 -11.87 -18.37
N ARG A 70 2.15 -11.68 -18.94
CA ARG A 70 1.58 -10.36 -19.23
C ARG A 70 0.63 -9.97 -18.11
N LEU A 71 0.91 -8.86 -17.43
CA LEU A 71 0.08 -8.36 -16.34
C LEU A 71 -1.09 -7.54 -16.90
N GLY A 72 -2.29 -7.81 -16.40
CA GLY A 72 -3.54 -7.17 -16.82
C GLY A 72 -4.15 -6.25 -15.77
N ASP A 73 -3.45 -6.03 -14.65
CA ASP A 73 -3.94 -5.25 -13.52
C ASP A 73 -4.12 -3.78 -13.91
N GLN A 74 -5.17 -3.13 -13.39
CA GLN A 74 -5.48 -1.73 -13.69
C GLN A 74 -4.29 -0.81 -13.38
N ALA A 75 -3.58 -1.03 -12.27
CA ALA A 75 -2.40 -0.27 -11.89
C ALA A 75 -1.28 -0.36 -12.94
N VAL A 76 -1.04 -1.55 -13.50
CA VAL A 76 -0.03 -1.77 -14.56
C VAL A 76 -0.44 -1.05 -15.84
N LEU A 77 -1.69 -1.21 -16.26
CA LEU A 77 -2.21 -0.56 -17.47
C LEU A 77 -2.15 0.96 -17.36
N GLN A 78 -2.54 1.51 -16.20
CA GLN A 78 -2.49 2.94 -15.93
C GLN A 78 -1.06 3.47 -15.93
N ALA A 79 -0.12 2.79 -15.25
CA ALA A 79 1.28 3.20 -15.22
C ALA A 79 1.89 3.22 -16.63
N ILE A 80 1.61 2.20 -17.47
CA ILE A 80 2.05 2.16 -18.87
C ILE A 80 1.48 3.33 -19.68
N ALA A 81 0.19 3.62 -19.51
CA ALA A 81 -0.49 4.67 -20.24
C ALA A 81 0.00 6.07 -19.88
N THR A 82 0.20 6.36 -18.58
CA THR A 82 0.59 7.69 -18.09
C THR A 82 2.10 7.91 -18.14
N ARG A 83 2.88 6.84 -18.00
CA ARG A 83 4.34 6.89 -17.78
C ARG A 83 4.72 7.81 -16.62
N GLN A 84 3.88 7.83 -15.60
CA GLN A 84 4.10 8.56 -14.35
C GLN A 84 4.25 7.56 -13.20
N PRO A 85 4.96 7.94 -12.13
CA PRO A 85 4.91 7.20 -10.88
C PRO A 85 3.47 6.99 -10.40
N LEU A 86 3.20 5.84 -9.80
CA LEU A 86 1.86 5.45 -9.34
C LEU A 86 1.97 4.66 -8.05
N LEU A 87 1.03 4.88 -7.13
CA LEU A 87 0.73 4.01 -6.00
C LEU A 87 -0.66 3.41 -6.22
N SER A 88 -0.79 2.09 -6.17
CA SER A 88 -2.08 1.43 -6.37
C SER A 88 -2.95 1.45 -5.10
N ASP A 89 -4.22 1.10 -5.29
CA ASP A 89 -5.06 0.55 -4.23
C ASP A 89 -4.61 -0.88 -3.85
N LEU A 90 -5.12 -1.44 -2.75
CA LEU A 90 -4.86 -2.84 -2.35
C LEU A 90 -5.58 -3.80 -3.29
N PHE A 91 -4.85 -4.69 -3.95
CA PHE A 91 -5.42 -5.63 -4.92
C PHE A 91 -4.74 -7.01 -4.84
N PRO A 92 -5.41 -8.08 -5.31
CA PRO A 92 -4.82 -9.41 -5.34
C PRO A 92 -3.68 -9.48 -6.37
N LEU A 93 -2.55 -10.04 -5.96
CA LEU A 93 -1.39 -10.24 -6.81
C LEU A 93 -1.49 -11.53 -7.64
N ALA A 94 -0.86 -11.54 -8.82
CA ALA A 94 -0.79 -12.72 -9.69
C ALA A 94 -0.07 -13.91 -9.03
N GLN A 95 0.88 -13.65 -8.13
CA GLN A 95 1.59 -14.64 -7.32
C GLN A 95 0.84 -15.09 -6.05
N GLY A 96 -0.35 -14.52 -5.78
CA GLY A 96 -1.15 -14.77 -4.59
C GLY A 96 -0.93 -13.75 -3.47
N GLY A 97 -1.95 -13.60 -2.61
CA GLY A 97 -2.01 -12.58 -1.57
C GLY A 97 -2.49 -11.22 -2.10
N ASP A 98 -2.75 -10.28 -1.19
CA ASP A 98 -3.13 -8.91 -1.49
C ASP A 98 -1.97 -7.97 -1.19
N ALA A 99 -1.71 -7.01 -2.07
CA ALA A 99 -0.65 -6.02 -1.87
C ALA A 99 -0.99 -4.67 -2.51
N VAL A 100 -0.18 -3.68 -2.17
CA VAL A 100 -0.12 -2.41 -2.89
C VAL A 100 1.17 -2.40 -3.71
N VAL A 101 1.13 -1.80 -4.91
CA VAL A 101 2.33 -1.58 -5.72
C VAL A 101 2.67 -0.11 -5.86
N ILE A 102 3.97 0.19 -5.80
CA ILE A 102 4.54 1.45 -6.28
C ILE A 102 5.20 1.14 -7.62
N ILE A 103 4.85 1.90 -8.66
CA ILE A 103 5.37 1.72 -10.02
C ILE A 103 6.09 3.00 -10.43
N HIS A 104 7.30 2.86 -10.99
CA HIS A 104 8.06 3.95 -11.60
C HIS A 104 8.45 3.62 -13.05
N PRO A 105 8.45 4.62 -13.96
CA PRO A 105 8.94 4.45 -15.32
C PRO A 105 10.45 4.32 -15.36
N VAL A 106 10.94 3.34 -16.12
CA VAL A 106 12.36 3.16 -16.41
C VAL A 106 12.69 3.94 -17.68
N VAL A 107 13.45 5.02 -17.53
CA VAL A 107 13.84 5.91 -18.62
C VAL A 107 15.32 5.72 -18.93
N ARG A 108 15.65 5.47 -20.20
CA ARG A 108 17.04 5.37 -20.67
C ARG A 108 17.67 6.75 -20.74
N GLY A 109 19.00 6.84 -20.75
CA GLY A 109 19.74 8.10 -20.84
C GLY A 109 19.45 8.98 -22.07
N ASP A 110 18.75 8.46 -23.09
CA ASP A 110 18.24 9.23 -24.25
C ASP A 110 16.83 9.81 -24.03
N GLY A 111 16.24 9.60 -22.85
CA GLY A 111 14.91 10.06 -22.48
C GLY A 111 13.76 9.12 -22.87
N ALA A 112 14.04 7.98 -23.51
CA ALA A 112 12.99 7.04 -23.89
C ALA A 112 12.60 6.12 -22.71
N ALA A 113 11.31 6.06 -22.39
CA ALA A 113 10.78 5.06 -21.47
C ALA A 113 10.89 3.67 -22.10
N THR A 114 11.57 2.74 -21.42
CA THR A 114 11.81 1.38 -21.92
C THR A 114 10.89 0.35 -21.28
N GLY A 115 10.32 0.68 -20.12
CA GLY A 115 9.39 -0.13 -19.35
C GLY A 115 9.16 0.47 -17.98
N MET A 116 8.84 -0.36 -17.01
CA MET A 116 8.55 0.03 -15.63
C MET A 116 9.27 -0.88 -14.64
N VAL A 117 9.43 -0.38 -13.42
CA VAL A 117 9.74 -1.17 -12.23
C VAL A 117 8.57 -1.06 -11.26
N SER A 118 8.21 -2.16 -10.61
CA SER A 118 7.11 -2.22 -9.65
C SER A 118 7.56 -2.92 -8.38
N THR A 119 7.38 -2.24 -7.25
CA THR A 119 7.60 -2.78 -5.90
C THR A 119 6.25 -3.10 -5.28
N ALA A 120 5.97 -4.38 -5.04
CA ALA A 120 4.80 -4.83 -4.30
C ALA A 120 5.15 -5.00 -2.82
N PHE A 121 4.31 -4.47 -1.94
CA PHE A 121 4.51 -4.52 -0.50
C PHE A 121 3.19 -4.74 0.26
N ILE A 122 3.27 -5.31 1.46
CA ILE A 122 2.15 -5.52 2.37
C ILE A 122 2.00 -4.26 3.25
N PRO A 123 0.90 -3.49 3.13
CA PRO A 123 0.71 -2.28 3.94
C PRO A 123 0.71 -2.59 5.45
N PHE A 124 0.13 -3.71 5.87
CA PHE A 124 0.14 -4.13 7.26
C PHE A 124 1.56 -4.24 7.82
N ASP A 125 2.46 -4.96 7.13
CA ASP A 125 3.83 -5.15 7.59
C ASP A 125 4.63 -3.85 7.62
N LEU A 126 4.36 -2.93 6.69
CA LEU A 126 4.97 -1.59 6.67
C LEU A 126 4.52 -0.73 7.87
N LEU A 127 3.22 -0.82 8.22
CA LEU A 127 2.57 0.10 9.15
C LEU A 127 2.58 -0.42 10.60
N ALA A 128 2.49 -1.73 10.81
CA ALA A 128 2.33 -2.35 12.12
C ALA A 128 3.46 -2.00 13.10
N PRO A 129 4.75 -2.03 12.75
CA PRO A 129 5.82 -1.65 13.68
C PRO A 129 5.72 -0.18 14.12
N ILE A 130 5.30 0.69 13.21
CA ILE A 130 5.17 2.14 13.45
C ILE A 130 3.96 2.42 14.35
N ALA A 131 2.82 1.80 14.03
CA ALA A 131 1.60 1.92 14.82
C ALA A 131 1.79 1.34 16.22
N ALA A 132 2.39 0.15 16.35
CA ALA A 132 2.67 -0.47 17.64
C ALA A 132 3.58 0.41 18.51
N ASP A 133 4.57 1.09 17.93
CA ASP A 133 5.42 2.02 18.66
C ASP A 133 4.67 3.27 19.14
N ALA A 134 3.78 3.81 18.31
CA ALA A 134 2.92 4.93 18.69
C ALA A 134 1.89 4.53 19.77
N SER A 135 1.26 3.37 19.65
CA SER A 135 0.30 2.84 20.64
C SER A 135 0.96 2.55 21.98
N ARG A 136 2.24 2.17 22.04
CA ARG A 136 2.94 2.00 23.34
C ARG A 136 3.16 3.32 24.09
N LYS A 137 3.08 4.45 23.39
CA LYS A 137 3.37 5.80 23.93
C LYS A 137 2.12 6.59 24.25
N THR A 138 0.94 6.08 23.91
CA THR A 138 -0.35 6.77 24.03
C THR A 138 -1.45 5.77 24.43
N PRO A 139 -2.57 6.20 25.00
CA PRO A 139 -3.73 5.32 25.20
C PRO A 139 -4.53 5.05 23.92
N CYS A 140 -4.05 5.51 22.76
CA CYS A 140 -4.78 5.46 21.50
C CYS A 140 -4.39 4.22 20.67
N THR A 141 -5.31 3.76 19.85
CA THR A 141 -5.06 2.79 18.78
C THR A 141 -5.06 3.48 17.42
N PHE A 142 -4.54 2.79 16.40
CA PHE A 142 -4.41 3.33 15.04
C PHE A 142 -5.05 2.37 14.05
N MET A 143 -5.73 2.91 13.06
CA MET A 143 -6.23 2.16 11.90
C MET A 143 -5.85 2.94 10.65
N VAL A 144 -5.53 2.25 9.56
CA VAL A 144 -5.24 2.89 8.27
C VAL A 144 -6.17 2.32 7.22
N ILE A 145 -6.86 3.20 6.50
CA ILE A 145 -7.84 2.83 5.48
C ILE A 145 -7.54 3.53 4.15
N GLN A 146 -7.90 2.87 3.05
CA GLN A 146 -8.03 3.51 1.74
C GLN A 146 -9.26 4.44 1.72
N THR A 147 -9.34 5.29 0.71
CA THR A 147 -10.48 6.22 0.56
C THR A 147 -11.81 5.53 0.22
N ASP A 148 -11.75 4.31 -0.30
CA ASP A 148 -12.91 3.43 -0.51
C ASP A 148 -13.34 2.68 0.78
N GLY A 149 -12.64 2.89 1.90
CA GLY A 149 -12.94 2.28 3.19
C GLY A 149 -12.32 0.90 3.41
N ARG A 150 -11.47 0.41 2.49
CA ARG A 150 -10.73 -0.84 2.67
C ARG A 150 -9.63 -0.68 3.73
N ILE A 151 -9.56 -1.62 4.68
CA ILE A 151 -8.61 -1.57 5.80
C ILE A 151 -7.23 -2.08 5.35
N LEU A 152 -6.22 -1.21 5.47
CA LEU A 152 -4.82 -1.53 5.18
C LEU A 152 -4.05 -1.98 6.43
N TYR A 153 -4.46 -1.48 7.59
CA TYR A 153 -3.89 -1.82 8.88
C TYR A 153 -4.94 -1.63 9.97
N ASP A 154 -5.06 -2.61 10.85
CA ASP A 154 -5.78 -2.54 12.12
C ASP A 154 -4.98 -3.33 13.19
N PRO A 155 -5.08 -3.00 14.48
CA PRO A 155 -4.45 -3.81 15.54
C PRO A 155 -4.99 -5.24 15.61
N ASP A 156 -6.23 -5.47 15.14
CA ASP A 156 -6.77 -6.80 14.87
C ASP A 156 -6.50 -7.19 13.40
N PRO A 157 -5.57 -8.14 13.14
CA PRO A 157 -5.25 -8.55 11.78
C PRO A 157 -6.43 -9.14 11.01
N GLU A 158 -7.49 -9.62 11.70
CA GLU A 158 -8.69 -10.18 11.05
C GLU A 158 -9.57 -9.11 10.36
N GLU A 159 -9.34 -7.83 10.68
CA GLU A 159 -10.01 -6.69 10.03
C GLU A 159 -9.32 -6.25 8.72
N VAL A 160 -8.04 -6.61 8.53
CA VAL A 160 -7.27 -6.19 7.35
C VAL A 160 -7.90 -6.75 6.06
N GLY A 161 -8.06 -5.89 5.07
CA GLY A 161 -8.67 -6.24 3.78
C GLY A 161 -10.20 -6.20 3.75
N ARG A 162 -10.87 -6.02 4.91
CA ARG A 162 -12.32 -5.79 4.98
C ARG A 162 -12.67 -4.38 4.52
N GLU A 163 -13.92 -4.22 4.08
CA GLU A 163 -14.50 -2.93 3.72
C GLU A 163 -15.37 -2.40 4.86
N THR A 164 -14.97 -1.27 5.43
CA THR A 164 -15.74 -0.61 6.51
C THR A 164 -17.12 -0.11 6.05
N LEU A 165 -17.34 0.04 4.74
CA LEU A 165 -18.58 0.59 4.18
C LEU A 165 -19.69 -0.46 3.97
N ASP A 166 -19.37 -1.76 3.87
CA ASP A 166 -20.34 -2.82 3.53
C ASP A 166 -20.28 -4.05 4.45
N ASP A 167 -19.44 -4.06 5.49
CA ASP A 167 -19.44 -5.17 6.45
C ASP A 167 -20.72 -5.16 7.32
N ALA A 168 -21.35 -6.34 7.42
CA ALA A 168 -22.55 -6.55 8.22
C ALA A 168 -22.34 -6.22 9.71
N LEU A 169 -21.11 -6.33 10.21
CA LEU A 169 -20.73 -5.98 11.57
C LEU A 169 -21.02 -4.51 11.90
N TYR A 170 -20.91 -3.61 10.91
CA TYR A 170 -21.07 -2.17 11.10
C TYR A 170 -22.52 -1.69 10.97
N LYS A 171 -23.45 -2.56 10.56
CA LYS A 171 -24.88 -2.19 10.38
C LYS A 171 -25.56 -1.74 11.67
N GLU A 172 -25.10 -2.23 12.81
CA GLU A 172 -25.61 -1.86 14.14
C GLU A 172 -25.02 -0.54 14.66
N PHE A 173 -24.03 0.05 13.96
CA PHE A 173 -23.29 1.24 14.38
C PHE A 173 -23.26 2.30 13.25
N PRO A 174 -24.38 2.99 12.98
CA PRO A 174 -24.50 3.93 11.86
C PRO A 174 -23.50 5.09 11.92
N GLU A 175 -22.99 5.44 13.10
CA GLU A 175 -21.94 6.44 13.31
C GLU A 175 -20.63 6.04 12.63
N ILE A 176 -20.28 4.76 12.60
CA ILE A 176 -19.06 4.26 11.92
C ILE A 176 -19.17 4.50 10.41
N LEU A 177 -20.34 4.19 9.84
CA LEU A 177 -20.59 4.44 8.41
C LEU A 177 -20.55 5.94 8.08
N ALA A 178 -21.06 6.79 8.98
CA ALA A 178 -20.98 8.24 8.82
C ALA A 178 -19.52 8.73 8.83
N ILE A 179 -18.70 8.22 9.76
CA ILE A 179 -17.27 8.53 9.85
C ILE A 179 -16.54 8.03 8.59
N ALA A 180 -16.78 6.80 8.15
CA ALA A 180 -16.14 6.24 6.96
C ALA A 180 -16.44 7.08 5.69
N ARG A 181 -17.69 7.51 5.51
CA ARG A 181 -18.08 8.42 4.42
C ARG A 181 -17.39 9.78 4.52
N GLN A 182 -17.27 10.34 5.74
CA GLN A 182 -16.54 11.58 5.95
C GLN A 182 -15.05 11.42 5.67
N ALA A 183 -14.46 10.30 6.08
CA ALA A 183 -13.05 9.99 5.86
C ALA A 183 -12.76 9.79 4.37
N ALA A 184 -13.67 9.18 3.60
CA ALA A 184 -13.54 9.08 2.14
C ALA A 184 -13.38 10.46 1.48
N GLY A 185 -14.25 11.41 1.81
CA GLY A 185 -14.28 12.73 1.19
C GLY A 185 -13.35 13.79 1.79
N ASN A 186 -12.90 13.62 3.04
CA ASN A 186 -12.14 14.65 3.76
C ASN A 186 -10.75 14.13 4.17
N ARG A 187 -9.72 14.90 3.84
CA ARG A 187 -8.32 14.58 4.16
C ARG A 187 -8.01 14.58 5.67
N THR A 188 -8.79 15.30 6.46
CA THR A 188 -8.69 15.36 7.91
C THR A 188 -10.08 15.45 8.51
N GLY A 189 -10.24 15.00 9.75
CA GLY A 189 -11.49 15.21 10.46
C GLY A 189 -11.52 14.55 11.82
N TYR A 190 -12.73 14.52 12.37
CA TYR A 190 -13.04 14.05 13.71
C TYR A 190 -14.42 13.40 13.72
N GLY A 191 -14.59 12.38 14.55
CA GLY A 191 -15.90 11.79 14.82
C GLY A 191 -15.93 11.01 16.12
N THR A 192 -17.13 10.75 16.60
CA THR A 192 -17.40 9.91 17.77
C THR A 192 -18.36 8.80 17.39
N TYR A 193 -18.17 7.61 17.97
CA TYR A 193 -18.99 6.45 17.68
C TYR A 193 -18.98 5.49 18.87
N SER A 194 -19.98 4.63 18.95
CA SER A 194 -19.96 3.50 19.88
C SER A 194 -19.49 2.25 19.15
N PHE A 195 -18.63 1.44 19.78
CA PHE A 195 -18.21 0.14 19.24
C PHE A 195 -17.71 -0.78 20.34
N TYR A 196 -17.49 -2.05 20.01
CA TYR A 196 -16.92 -3.00 20.95
C TYR A 196 -15.53 -2.56 21.43
N SER A 197 -15.31 -2.67 22.74
CA SER A 197 -14.02 -2.55 23.41
C SER A 197 -13.12 -3.71 22.98
N THR A 198 -11.83 -3.44 22.78
CA THR A 198 -10.85 -4.48 22.44
C THR A 198 -10.81 -5.56 23.52
N GLY A 199 -11.13 -6.81 23.17
CA GLY A 199 -11.01 -8.00 24.04
C GLY A 199 -12.12 -8.24 25.09
N LEU A 200 -13.02 -7.29 25.36
CA LEU A 200 -14.04 -7.43 26.42
C LEU A 200 -15.50 -7.50 25.91
N GLY A 201 -15.74 -7.31 24.61
CA GLY A 201 -17.07 -7.44 23.98
C GLY A 201 -18.13 -6.46 24.51
N LYS A 202 -17.73 -5.40 25.22
CA LYS A 202 -18.62 -4.35 25.71
C LYS A 202 -18.68 -3.21 24.71
N ILE A 203 -19.86 -2.65 24.49
CA ILE A 203 -19.99 -1.42 23.69
C ILE A 203 -19.54 -0.24 24.54
N ILE A 204 -18.57 0.53 24.05
CA ILE A 204 -18.03 1.73 24.67
C ILE A 204 -18.06 2.90 23.68
N ASN A 205 -17.96 4.12 24.18
CA ASN A 205 -17.79 5.28 23.33
C ASN A 205 -16.32 5.42 22.92
N LYS A 206 -16.13 5.78 21.66
CA LYS A 206 -14.82 6.05 21.07
C LYS A 206 -14.88 7.38 20.35
N GLU A 207 -13.73 8.02 20.26
CA GLU A 207 -13.51 9.13 19.37
C GLU A 207 -12.39 8.79 18.39
N THR A 208 -12.43 9.40 17.21
CA THR A 208 -11.39 9.25 16.21
C THR A 208 -11.05 10.58 15.58
N PHE A 209 -9.75 10.81 15.40
CA PHE A 209 -9.21 11.87 14.57
C PHE A 209 -8.52 11.24 13.39
N TRP A 210 -8.64 11.82 12.20
CA TRP A 210 -7.87 11.33 11.07
C TRP A 210 -7.10 12.41 10.33
N THR A 211 -6.02 11.96 9.73
CA THR A 211 -5.22 12.71 8.76
C THR A 211 -4.93 11.85 7.54
N THR A 212 -4.25 12.42 6.55
CA THR A 212 -3.98 11.75 5.27
C THR A 212 -2.49 11.57 5.07
N ILE A 213 -2.11 10.37 4.63
CA ILE A 213 -0.81 10.06 4.02
C ILE A 213 -1.05 9.62 2.58
N GLY A 214 -0.04 9.66 1.72
CA GLY A 214 -0.22 9.23 0.34
C GLY A 214 1.00 9.45 -0.55
N LEU A 215 0.89 8.95 -1.78
CA LEU A 215 1.84 9.11 -2.88
C LEU A 215 1.06 9.12 -4.19
N HIS A 216 1.55 9.87 -5.18
CA HIS A 216 1.07 9.80 -6.57
C HIS A 216 -0.47 9.87 -6.70
N GLU A 217 -1.07 10.84 -5.99
CA GLU A 217 -2.53 11.08 -5.92
C GLU A 217 -3.35 10.00 -5.20
N THR A 218 -2.75 8.87 -4.83
CA THR A 218 -3.37 7.85 -3.98
C THR A 218 -3.19 8.21 -2.51
N GLU A 219 -4.31 8.26 -1.80
CA GLU A 219 -4.38 8.71 -0.41
C GLU A 219 -4.89 7.61 0.51
N TRP A 220 -4.33 7.55 1.72
CA TRP A 220 -4.81 6.73 2.83
C TRP A 220 -5.15 7.61 4.02
N ARG A 221 -6.16 7.22 4.78
CA ARG A 221 -6.53 7.88 6.03
C ARG A 221 -5.88 7.14 7.19
N VAL A 222 -5.17 7.89 8.02
CA VAL A 222 -4.62 7.40 9.30
C VAL A 222 -5.56 7.85 10.40
N MET A 223 -6.30 6.89 10.94
CA MET A 223 -7.24 7.08 12.04
C MET A 223 -6.51 6.89 13.36
N VAL A 224 -6.70 7.82 14.30
CA VAL A 224 -6.20 7.76 15.69
C VAL A 224 -7.43 7.66 16.58
N ILE A 225 -7.57 6.56 17.30
CA ILE A 225 -8.78 6.19 18.01
C ILE A 225 -8.51 6.20 19.52
N GLY A 226 -9.35 6.89 20.28
CA GLY A 226 -9.35 6.90 21.74
C GLY A 226 -10.66 6.35 22.30
N GLU A 227 -10.60 5.71 23.46
CA GLU A 227 -11.79 5.32 24.24
C GLU A 227 -12.21 6.50 25.15
N VAL A 228 -13.52 6.74 25.28
CA VAL A 228 -14.12 7.87 26.02
C VAL A 228 -15.10 7.39 27.09
#